data_AF-K0JZQ0-F1
#
_entry.id   AF-K0JZQ0-F1
#
_cell.length_a   1.000
_cell.length_b   1.000
_cell.length_c   1.000
_cell.angle_alpha   90.00
_cell.angle_beta   90.00
_cell.angle_gamma   90.00
#
_symmetry.space_group_name_H-M   'P 1'
#
loop_
_entity.id
_entity.type
_entity.pdbx_description
1 polymer ?
#
loop_
_entity_poly.entity_id
_entity_poly.type
_entity_poly.pdbx_seq_one_letter_code
_entity_poly.pdbx_strand_id
1 'polypeptide(L)'
;MRGAGTEDAVRVLLSPRLRPWGRYGIHLAVVAACYYAGARLGLLQALVNDQVTPLWPPTGVALLALMLGGVRMWPGIAVAAFVVNATLGDSSSAFLISVGNTLGPVVAFLLLKHSGFRLEIDRARDALTFVFLGAFVGMAVSATIGTGALLLSGSVGWPDFWATWSVWWTGDAMGVLILVPLVLALRGLRFPVRSARAWEAAALLTSTTGVMLIAASSPLRLLYLVFPFAIWGALRFQHLGAAPCALIATVLAARGAAAGIGPFANLDLLQRMVTLQAFNGTVALTTLVLSAVISERNAARRAIERTCAQLTDVVEAYRPLLLGNGVRPEPPDGR
;
A
#
# COMPACT_ATOMS: atom_id res chain seq x y z
N MET A 1 -53.66 27.16 -16.35
CA MET A 1 -52.93 27.32 -15.07
C MET A 1 -52.50 25.95 -14.55
N ARG A 2 -51.44 25.39 -15.15
CA ARG A 2 -50.84 24.10 -14.78
C ARG A 2 -49.34 24.37 -14.62
N GLY A 3 -48.78 24.14 -13.43
CA GLY A 3 -47.35 24.38 -13.21
C GLY A 3 -46.89 24.33 -11.76
N ALA A 4 -47.48 23.47 -10.91
CA ALA A 4 -47.03 23.31 -9.52
C ALA A 4 -46.84 21.85 -9.06
N GLY A 5 -47.11 20.85 -9.91
CA GLY A 5 -47.06 19.43 -9.53
C GLY A 5 -45.78 18.67 -9.92
N THR A 6 -44.99 19.19 -10.86
CA THR A 6 -43.84 18.48 -11.42
C THR A 6 -42.50 18.86 -10.79
N GLU A 7 -42.37 20.04 -10.18
CA GLU A 7 -41.12 20.45 -9.52
C GLU A 7 -40.95 19.80 -8.13
N ASP A 8 -42.04 19.52 -7.42
CA ASP A 8 -41.99 18.80 -6.13
C ASP A 8 -41.67 17.30 -6.30
N ALA A 9 -42.10 16.67 -7.39
CA ALA A 9 -41.77 15.27 -7.67
C ALA A 9 -40.28 15.06 -7.98
N VAL A 10 -39.63 16.05 -8.60
CA VAL A 10 -38.18 15.99 -8.92
C VAL A 10 -37.32 16.32 -7.69
N ARG A 11 -37.80 17.18 -6.78
CA ARG A 11 -37.12 17.44 -5.49
C ARG A 11 -37.15 16.25 -4.52
N VAL A 12 -38.14 15.36 -4.62
CA VAL A 12 -38.20 14.13 -3.81
C VAL A 12 -37.19 13.07 -4.29
N LEU A 13 -36.89 13.03 -5.59
CA LEU A 13 -35.93 12.09 -6.19
C LEU A 13 -34.45 12.46 -5.96
N LEU A 14 -34.16 13.73 -5.64
CA LEU A 14 -32.82 14.22 -5.30
C LEU A 14 -32.60 14.35 -3.79
N SER A 15 -33.16 13.42 -3.01
CA SER A 15 -32.92 13.38 -1.58
C SER A 15 -31.58 12.68 -1.27
N PRO A 16 -30.62 13.31 -0.55
CA PRO A 16 -29.45 12.63 -0.04
C PRO A 16 -29.86 11.81 1.20
N ARG A 17 -30.70 10.79 1.03
CA ARG A 17 -31.34 10.02 2.12
C ARG A 17 -30.92 8.55 2.18
N LEU A 18 -29.64 8.26 1.97
CA LEU A 18 -29.11 7.09 2.67
C LEU A 18 -28.96 7.51 4.14
N ARG A 19 -29.85 7.01 5.01
CA ARG A 19 -29.66 7.06 6.47
C ARG A 19 -28.20 6.67 6.78
N PRO A 20 -27.55 7.23 7.82
CA PRO A 20 -26.15 6.94 8.12
C PRO A 20 -25.83 5.43 8.18
N TRP A 21 -26.81 4.62 8.58
CA TRP A 21 -26.76 3.15 8.57
C TRP A 21 -26.69 2.52 7.17
N GLY A 22 -27.39 3.06 6.17
CA GLY A 22 -27.35 2.56 4.79
C GLY A 22 -26.00 2.83 4.12
N ARG A 23 -25.42 4.02 4.35
CA ARG A 23 -24.05 4.32 3.88
C ARG A 23 -23.02 3.41 4.53
N TYR A 24 -23.16 3.16 5.83
CA TYR A 24 -22.29 2.25 6.56
C TYR A 24 -22.38 0.81 6.02
N GLY A 25 -23.59 0.30 5.77
CA GLY A 25 -23.79 -1.02 5.16
C GLY A 25 -23.13 -1.15 3.79
N ILE A 26 -23.23 -0.12 2.94
CA ILE A 26 -22.54 -0.10 1.64
C ILE A 26 -21.01 -0.14 1.82
N HIS A 27 -20.45 0.62 2.76
CA HIS A 27 -19.01 0.56 3.03
C HIS A 27 -18.56 -0.83 3.47
N LEU A 28 -19.31 -1.49 4.37
CA LEU A 28 -19.00 -2.87 4.78
C LEU A 28 -19.07 -3.84 3.59
N ALA A 29 -20.09 -3.71 2.74
CA ALA A 29 -20.24 -4.56 1.55
C ALA A 29 -19.08 -4.35 0.56
N VAL A 30 -18.66 -3.11 0.32
CA VAL A 30 -17.52 -2.80 -0.54
C VAL A 30 -16.23 -3.39 0.04
N VAL A 31 -15.97 -3.23 1.34
CA VAL A 31 -14.81 -3.82 2.01
C VAL A 31 -14.82 -5.33 1.87
N ALA A 32 -15.96 -5.97 2.11
CA ALA A 32 -16.11 -7.42 1.99
C ALA A 32 -15.87 -7.90 0.56
N ALA A 33 -16.42 -7.21 -0.44
CA ALA A 33 -16.24 -7.54 -1.85
C ALA A 33 -14.79 -7.38 -2.30
N CYS A 34 -14.12 -6.28 -1.91
CA CYS A 34 -12.70 -6.07 -2.21
C CYS A 34 -11.81 -7.11 -1.52
N TYR A 35 -12.11 -7.47 -0.27
CA TYR A 35 -11.39 -8.52 0.46
C TYR A 35 -11.54 -9.86 -0.26
N TYR A 36 -12.77 -10.25 -0.60
CA TYR A 36 -13.05 -11.50 -1.31
C TYR A 36 -12.38 -11.56 -2.69
N ALA A 37 -12.46 -10.47 -3.47
CA ALA A 37 -11.79 -10.38 -4.77
C ALA A 37 -10.27 -10.48 -4.63
N GLY A 38 -9.69 -9.80 -3.63
CA GLY A 38 -8.27 -9.92 -3.29
C GLY A 38 -7.88 -11.35 -2.93
N ALA A 39 -8.75 -12.09 -2.25
CA ALA A 39 -8.48 -13.46 -1.84
C ALA A 39 -8.48 -14.39 -3.06
N ARG A 40 -9.47 -14.22 -3.95
CA ARG A 40 -9.51 -14.97 -5.21
C ARG A 40 -8.26 -14.71 -6.06
N LEU A 41 -7.78 -13.47 -6.13
CA LEU A 41 -6.55 -13.14 -6.86
C LEU A 41 -5.31 -13.75 -6.20
N GLY A 42 -5.19 -13.68 -4.87
CA GLY A 42 -4.08 -14.29 -4.14
C GLY A 42 -4.03 -15.80 -4.33
N LEU A 43 -5.18 -16.47 -4.23
CA LEU A 43 -5.29 -17.93 -4.37
C LEU A 43 -4.91 -18.45 -5.77
N LEU A 44 -4.94 -17.62 -6.82
CA LEU A 44 -4.37 -17.99 -8.14
C LEU A 44 -2.84 -18.23 -8.08
N GLN A 45 -2.18 -17.78 -7.03
CA GLN A 45 -0.73 -17.89 -6.81
C GLN A 45 -0.39 -18.70 -5.54
N ALA A 46 -1.27 -19.59 -5.07
CA ALA A 46 -0.98 -20.41 -3.89
C ALA A 46 0.24 -21.31 -4.13
N LEU A 47 1.19 -21.31 -3.17
CA LEU A 47 2.40 -22.13 -3.23
C LEU A 47 2.34 -23.36 -2.31
N VAL A 48 1.54 -23.34 -1.24
CA VAL A 48 1.45 -24.45 -0.26
C VAL A 48 0.00 -24.76 0.08
N ASN A 49 -0.34 -26.06 0.02
CA ASN A 49 -1.63 -26.64 0.39
C ASN A 49 -2.85 -25.93 -0.22
N ASP A 50 -2.72 -25.34 -1.41
CA ASP A 50 -3.76 -24.55 -2.10
C ASP A 50 -4.34 -23.36 -1.29
N GLN A 51 -3.73 -23.03 -0.16
CA GLN A 51 -4.24 -22.03 0.78
C GLN A 51 -3.24 -20.92 1.10
N VAL A 52 -1.93 -21.19 0.98
CA VAL A 52 -0.90 -20.22 1.41
C VAL A 52 -0.23 -19.57 0.20
N THR A 53 -0.42 -18.25 0.11
CA THR A 53 0.03 -17.43 -1.02
C THR A 53 1.18 -16.52 -0.60
N PRO A 54 2.17 -16.26 -1.47
CA PRO A 54 3.32 -15.40 -1.15
C PRO A 54 2.97 -13.90 -1.12
N LEU A 55 1.79 -13.53 -1.61
CA LEU A 55 1.20 -12.22 -1.55
C LEU A 55 -0.30 -12.40 -1.26
N TRP A 56 -0.77 -11.91 -0.11
CA TRP A 56 -2.17 -12.00 0.27
C TRP A 56 -2.84 -10.61 0.26
N PRO A 57 -3.38 -10.15 -0.88
CA PRO A 57 -4.05 -8.85 -1.00
C PRO A 57 -5.15 -8.55 0.04
N PRO A 58 -5.96 -9.52 0.51
CA PRO A 58 -7.06 -9.24 1.43
C PRO A 58 -6.62 -8.52 2.70
N THR A 59 -5.45 -8.86 3.21
CA THR A 59 -4.92 -8.27 4.43
C THR A 59 -4.53 -6.81 4.24
N GLY A 60 -4.00 -6.46 3.07
CA GLY A 60 -3.82 -5.07 2.65
C GLY A 60 -5.16 -4.32 2.53
N VAL A 61 -6.20 -4.96 1.97
CA VAL A 61 -7.55 -4.37 1.87
C VAL A 61 -8.12 -4.11 3.27
N ALA A 62 -7.99 -5.07 4.17
CA ALA A 62 -8.46 -4.99 5.54
C ALA A 62 -7.81 -3.83 6.29
N LEU A 63 -6.48 -3.73 6.26
CA LEU A 63 -5.78 -2.64 6.92
C LEU A 63 -6.11 -1.28 6.29
N LEU A 64 -6.16 -1.19 4.95
CA LEU A 64 -6.56 0.04 4.26
C LEU A 64 -7.98 0.48 4.63
N ALA A 65 -8.93 -0.45 4.68
CA ALA A 65 -10.30 -0.18 5.09
C ALA A 65 -10.36 0.40 6.51
N LEU A 66 -9.60 -0.17 7.45
CA LEU A 66 -9.51 0.33 8.81
C LEU A 66 -8.84 1.71 8.87
N MET A 67 -7.79 1.94 8.09
CA MET A 67 -7.09 3.24 8.00
C MET A 67 -8.00 4.36 7.46
N LEU A 68 -8.86 4.05 6.49
CA LEU A 68 -9.77 5.02 5.86
C LEU A 68 -11.11 5.17 6.59
N GLY A 69 -11.65 4.07 7.11
CA GLY A 69 -13.00 3.98 7.68
C GLY A 69 -13.04 3.85 9.20
N GLY A 70 -11.89 3.67 9.85
CA GLY A 70 -11.75 3.41 11.29
C GLY A 70 -12.08 1.96 11.68
N VAL A 71 -11.96 1.67 12.98
CA VAL A 71 -12.19 0.32 13.54
C VAL A 71 -13.56 -0.26 13.20
N ARG A 72 -14.58 0.58 13.00
CA ARG A 72 -15.93 0.16 12.59
C ARG A 72 -15.99 -0.64 11.29
N MET A 73 -14.94 -0.69 10.47
CA MET A 73 -14.92 -1.52 9.26
C MET A 73 -14.68 -3.01 9.54
N TRP A 74 -14.28 -3.38 10.77
CA TRP A 74 -13.95 -4.75 11.16
C TRP A 74 -15.03 -5.80 10.84
N PRO A 75 -16.36 -5.53 10.94
CA PRO A 75 -17.36 -6.57 10.66
C PRO A 75 -17.36 -7.00 9.20
N GLY A 76 -17.12 -6.08 8.26
CA GLY A 76 -17.02 -6.41 6.83
C GLY A 76 -15.81 -7.28 6.52
N ILE A 77 -14.70 -7.05 7.23
CA ILE A 77 -13.48 -7.87 7.14
C ILE A 77 -13.75 -9.27 7.69
N ALA A 78 -14.36 -9.37 8.88
CA ALA A 78 -14.66 -10.64 9.53
C ALA A 78 -15.59 -11.52 8.68
N VAL A 79 -16.67 -10.93 8.14
CA VAL A 79 -17.61 -11.65 7.28
C VAL A 79 -16.91 -12.16 6.02
N ALA A 80 -16.12 -11.32 5.35
CA ALA A 80 -15.42 -11.73 4.14
C ALA A 80 -14.35 -12.80 4.42
N ALA A 81 -13.58 -12.65 5.49
CA ALA A 81 -12.61 -13.65 5.92
C ALA A 81 -13.30 -14.99 6.20
N PHE A 82 -14.44 -14.99 6.89
CA PHE A 82 -15.20 -16.21 7.16
C PHE A 82 -15.72 -16.85 5.88
N VAL A 83 -16.31 -16.08 4.97
CA VAL A 83 -16.79 -16.60 3.68
C VAL A 83 -15.63 -17.22 2.87
N VAL A 84 -14.46 -16.57 2.83
CA VAL A 84 -13.29 -17.13 2.14
C VAL A 84 -12.83 -18.42 2.81
N ASN A 85 -12.57 -18.40 4.12
CA ASN A 85 -12.00 -19.55 4.81
C ASN A 85 -12.97 -20.75 4.89
N ALA A 86 -14.28 -20.50 4.98
CA ALA A 86 -15.29 -21.56 4.98
C ALA A 86 -15.37 -22.31 3.64
N THR A 87 -14.85 -21.73 2.55
CA THR A 87 -14.74 -22.43 1.25
C THR A 87 -13.48 -23.29 1.13
N LEU A 88 -12.54 -23.17 2.06
CA LEU A 88 -11.22 -23.80 1.99
C LEU A 88 -11.04 -24.97 2.97
N GLY A 89 -11.78 -24.98 4.09
CA GLY A 89 -11.57 -25.97 5.16
C GLY A 89 -12.83 -26.23 5.99
N ASP A 90 -12.64 -26.91 7.12
CA ASP A 90 -13.71 -27.18 8.08
C ASP A 90 -14.18 -25.90 8.77
N SER A 91 -15.45 -25.87 9.21
CA SER A 91 -16.06 -24.65 9.75
C SER A 91 -15.39 -24.15 11.03
N SER A 92 -14.80 -25.04 11.83
CA SER A 92 -14.14 -24.68 13.10
C SER A 92 -12.80 -23.98 12.86
N SER A 93 -11.94 -24.53 12.00
CA SER A 93 -10.69 -23.85 11.63
C SER A 93 -10.97 -22.55 10.88
N ALA A 94 -11.96 -22.54 9.97
CA ALA A 94 -12.35 -21.36 9.21
C ALA A 94 -12.79 -20.20 10.11
N PHE A 95 -13.48 -20.48 11.22
CA PHE A 95 -13.84 -19.47 12.20
C PHE A 95 -12.60 -18.88 12.88
N LEU A 96 -11.72 -19.72 13.43
CA LEU A 96 -10.51 -19.26 14.12
C LEU A 96 -9.56 -18.49 13.19
N ILE A 97 -9.35 -18.97 11.97
CA ILE A 97 -8.54 -18.27 10.96
C ILE A 97 -9.14 -16.90 10.66
N SER A 98 -10.46 -16.80 10.53
CA SER A 98 -11.15 -15.53 10.29
C SER A 98 -11.02 -14.55 11.45
N VAL A 99 -10.99 -15.04 12.69
CA VAL A 99 -10.65 -14.23 13.87
C VAL A 99 -9.22 -13.67 13.72
N GLY A 100 -8.24 -14.50 13.36
CA GLY A 100 -6.87 -14.08 13.10
C GLY A 100 -6.75 -13.02 12.01
N ASN A 101 -7.32 -13.31 10.83
CA ASN A 101 -7.33 -12.44 9.66
C ASN A 101 -8.05 -11.10 9.90
N THR A 102 -8.89 -11.00 10.94
CA THR A 102 -9.54 -9.76 11.35
C THR A 102 -8.73 -9.03 12.42
N LEU A 103 -8.30 -9.75 13.46
CA LEU A 103 -7.57 -9.17 14.58
C LEU A 103 -6.21 -8.62 14.17
N GLY A 104 -5.49 -9.29 13.27
CA GLY A 104 -4.18 -8.81 12.81
C GLY A 104 -4.23 -7.39 12.23
N PRO A 105 -5.07 -7.12 11.20
CA PRO A 105 -5.29 -5.76 10.68
C PRO A 105 -5.84 -4.78 11.70
N VAL A 106 -6.71 -5.20 12.63
CA VAL A 106 -7.22 -4.33 13.69
C VAL A 106 -6.10 -3.92 14.66
N VAL A 107 -5.27 -4.85 15.09
CA VAL A 107 -4.09 -4.59 15.94
C VAL A 107 -3.12 -3.66 15.21
N ALA A 108 -2.79 -3.95 13.95
CA ALA A 108 -1.98 -3.08 13.11
C ALA A 108 -2.54 -1.63 13.08
N PHE A 109 -3.82 -1.48 12.76
CA PHE A 109 -4.48 -0.18 12.71
C PHE A 109 -4.40 0.56 14.04
N LEU A 110 -4.66 -0.12 15.16
CA LEU A 110 -4.60 0.48 16.48
C LEU A 110 -3.17 0.91 16.80
N LEU A 111 -2.16 0.08 16.56
CA LEU A 111 -0.75 0.44 16.79
C LEU A 111 -0.33 1.67 15.98
N LEU A 112 -0.68 1.71 14.69
CA LEU A 112 -0.41 2.86 13.82
C LEU A 112 -1.13 4.13 14.30
N LYS A 113 -2.38 4.00 14.74
CA LYS A 113 -3.16 5.13 15.26
C LYS A 113 -2.50 5.70 16.53
N HIS A 114 -2.05 4.86 17.45
CA HIS A 114 -1.42 5.30 18.70
C HIS A 114 -0.03 5.91 18.49
N SER A 115 0.69 5.51 17.45
CA SER A 115 2.01 6.07 17.13
C SER A 115 1.95 7.44 16.44
N GLY A 116 0.76 7.97 16.15
CA GLY A 116 0.56 9.22 15.41
C GLY A 116 0.86 9.11 13.91
N PHE A 117 0.69 7.91 13.34
CA PHE A 117 0.97 7.64 11.93
C PHE A 117 0.14 8.50 10.98
N ARG A 118 0.80 9.02 9.93
CA ARG A 118 0.17 9.80 8.86
C ARG A 118 -0.04 9.00 7.58
N LEU A 119 -1.23 9.09 6.99
CA LEU A 119 -1.63 8.37 5.78
C LEU A 119 -0.82 8.76 4.54
N GLU A 120 -0.14 9.91 4.54
CA GLU A 120 0.63 10.35 3.38
C GLU A 120 1.93 9.54 3.18
N ILE A 121 2.42 8.85 4.22
CA ILE A 121 3.69 8.08 4.21
C ILE A 121 4.83 8.93 3.59
N ASP A 122 4.84 10.23 3.89
CA ASP A 122 5.75 11.21 3.32
C ASP A 122 7.00 11.44 4.19
N ARG A 123 7.13 10.69 5.29
CA ARG A 123 8.25 10.73 6.23
C ARG A 123 8.85 9.35 6.41
N ALA A 124 10.18 9.29 6.58
CA ALA A 124 10.86 8.03 6.86
C ALA A 124 10.33 7.35 8.13
N ARG A 125 10.01 8.12 9.18
CA ARG A 125 9.41 7.61 10.42
C ARG A 125 8.07 6.92 10.16
N ASP A 126 7.19 7.52 9.35
CA ASP A 126 5.89 6.94 9.03
C ASP A 126 6.07 5.64 8.23
N ALA A 127 6.98 5.61 7.25
CA ALA A 127 7.30 4.39 6.50
C ALA A 127 7.81 3.25 7.41
N LEU A 128 8.76 3.54 8.32
CA LEU A 128 9.26 2.54 9.26
C LEU A 128 8.17 2.06 10.23
N THR A 129 7.37 2.99 10.76
CA THR A 129 6.26 2.66 11.66
C THR A 129 5.22 1.78 10.96
N PHE A 130 4.92 2.08 9.69
CA PHE A 130 4.05 1.27 8.85
C PHE A 130 4.59 -0.14 8.61
N VAL A 131 5.89 -0.26 8.30
CA VAL A 131 6.53 -1.57 8.11
C VAL A 131 6.50 -2.39 9.39
N PHE A 132 7.04 -1.86 10.49
CA PHE A 132 7.21 -2.64 11.72
C PHE A 132 5.89 -2.88 12.44
N LEU A 133 5.05 -1.86 12.65
CA LEU A 133 3.81 -2.02 13.41
C LEU A 133 2.66 -2.54 12.54
N GLY A 134 2.54 -2.01 11.32
CA GLY A 134 1.47 -2.36 10.40
C GLY A 134 1.67 -3.73 9.78
N ALA A 135 2.80 -3.93 9.09
CA ALA A 135 3.06 -5.14 8.32
C ALA A 135 3.71 -6.28 9.11
N PHE A 136 4.56 -6.01 10.09
CA PHE A 136 5.25 -7.11 10.81
C PHE A 136 4.49 -7.53 12.06
N VAL A 137 4.29 -6.62 13.01
CA VAL A 137 3.65 -6.94 14.30
C VAL A 137 2.18 -7.33 14.13
N GLY A 138 1.40 -6.55 13.39
CA GLY A 138 -0.02 -6.88 13.19
C GLY A 138 -0.22 -8.20 12.46
N MET A 139 0.62 -8.50 11.47
CA MET A 139 0.48 -9.73 10.68
C MET A 139 0.99 -10.97 11.43
N ALA A 140 1.89 -10.79 12.40
CA ALA A 140 2.29 -11.87 13.30
C ALA A 140 1.09 -12.40 14.10
N VAL A 141 0.18 -11.50 14.54
CA VAL A 141 -1.06 -11.91 15.21
C VAL A 141 -1.93 -12.80 14.30
N SER A 142 -2.11 -12.38 13.04
CA SER A 142 -2.85 -13.15 12.03
C SER A 142 -2.23 -14.53 11.83
N ALA A 143 -0.93 -14.59 11.54
CA ALA A 143 -0.21 -15.83 11.27
C ALA A 143 -0.20 -16.79 12.47
N THR A 144 -0.06 -16.27 13.71
CA THR A 144 -0.08 -17.09 14.93
C THR A 144 -1.45 -17.71 15.16
N ILE A 145 -2.53 -16.93 15.00
CA ILE A 145 -3.89 -17.46 15.17
C ILE A 145 -4.23 -18.43 14.04
N GLY A 146 -3.93 -18.09 12.78
CA GLY A 146 -4.22 -18.93 11.62
C GLY A 146 -3.47 -20.26 11.65
N THR A 147 -2.17 -20.24 11.91
CA THR A 147 -1.36 -21.46 12.00
C THR A 147 -1.73 -22.28 13.25
N GLY A 148 -2.04 -21.61 14.36
CA GLY A 148 -2.56 -22.28 15.56
C GLY A 148 -3.89 -22.98 15.32
N ALA A 149 -4.80 -22.36 14.54
CA ALA A 149 -6.05 -22.99 14.14
C ALA A 149 -5.83 -24.26 13.31
N LEU A 150 -4.88 -24.23 12.37
CA LEU A 150 -4.51 -25.41 11.56
C LEU A 150 -3.85 -26.51 12.38
N LEU A 151 -3.08 -26.16 13.41
CA LEU A 151 -2.50 -27.12 14.35
C LEU A 151 -3.60 -27.80 15.18
N LEU A 152 -4.58 -27.02 15.67
CA LEU A 152 -5.69 -27.52 16.46
C LEU A 152 -6.67 -28.39 15.65
N SER A 153 -6.86 -28.10 14.37
CA SER A 153 -7.66 -28.94 13.46
C SER A 153 -6.94 -30.21 13.00
N GLY A 154 -5.64 -30.35 13.31
CA GLY A 154 -4.80 -31.45 12.84
C GLY A 154 -4.42 -31.35 11.35
N SER A 155 -4.72 -30.22 10.70
CA SER A 155 -4.38 -29.99 9.29
C SER A 155 -2.88 -29.74 9.06
N VAL A 156 -2.18 -29.23 10.09
CA VAL A 156 -0.72 -29.00 10.07
C VAL A 156 -0.11 -29.63 11.31
N GLY A 157 0.97 -30.39 11.15
CA GLY A 157 1.73 -30.97 12.25
C GLY A 157 2.65 -29.95 12.93
N TRP A 158 3.03 -30.20 14.18
CA TRP A 158 3.99 -29.36 14.91
C TRP A 158 5.32 -29.11 14.16
N PRO A 159 5.92 -30.10 13.46
CA PRO A 159 7.15 -29.87 12.70
C PRO A 159 7.02 -28.80 11.60
N ASP A 160 5.83 -28.67 11.01
CA ASP A 160 5.56 -27.75 9.90
C ASP A 160 5.06 -26.38 10.37
N PHE A 161 4.77 -26.23 11.67
CA PHE A 161 4.19 -25.01 12.25
C PHE A 161 4.98 -23.76 11.85
N TRP A 162 6.29 -23.75 12.04
CA TRP A 162 7.13 -22.58 11.75
C TRP A 162 7.24 -22.28 10.26
N ALA A 163 7.23 -23.31 9.43
CA ALA A 163 7.22 -23.14 7.98
C ALA A 163 5.90 -22.51 7.53
N THR A 164 4.76 -23.06 7.96
CA THR A 164 3.43 -22.50 7.66
C THR A 164 3.27 -21.09 8.19
N TRP A 165 3.66 -20.84 9.45
CA TRP A 165 3.59 -19.53 10.08
C TRP A 165 4.39 -18.47 9.32
N SER A 166 5.64 -18.78 8.92
CA SER A 166 6.52 -17.84 8.24
C SER A 166 5.98 -17.42 6.87
N VAL A 167 5.36 -18.37 6.16
CA VAL A 167 4.77 -18.12 4.84
C VAL A 167 3.49 -17.32 4.97
N TRP A 168 2.63 -17.67 5.93
CA TRP A 168 1.42 -16.93 6.22
C TRP A 168 1.74 -15.48 6.60
N TRP A 169 2.66 -15.30 7.55
CA TRP A 169 3.11 -14.00 8.02
C TRP A 169 3.65 -13.15 6.87
N THR A 170 4.50 -13.73 6.03
CA THR A 170 5.09 -12.97 4.92
C THR A 170 4.05 -12.63 3.86
N GLY A 171 3.14 -13.55 3.52
CA GLY A 171 2.06 -13.28 2.57
C GLY A 171 1.16 -12.12 3.01
N ASP A 172 0.77 -12.11 4.29
CA ASP A 172 0.01 -11.05 4.93
C ASP A 172 0.79 -9.72 4.94
N ALA A 173 2.06 -9.76 5.37
CA ALA A 173 2.93 -8.58 5.40
C ALA A 173 3.10 -7.97 4.00
N MET A 174 3.34 -8.79 2.96
CA MET A 174 3.45 -8.31 1.59
C MET A 174 2.14 -7.73 1.07
N GLY A 175 1.01 -8.32 1.45
CA GLY A 175 -0.32 -7.77 1.18
C GLY A 175 -0.45 -6.33 1.67
N VAL A 176 0.00 -6.07 2.90
CA VAL A 176 0.05 -4.74 3.49
C VAL A 176 1.06 -3.83 2.78
N LEU A 177 2.32 -4.26 2.68
CA LEU A 177 3.43 -3.43 2.21
C LEU A 177 3.32 -3.04 0.73
N ILE A 178 2.57 -3.78 -0.07
CA ILE A 178 2.42 -3.49 -1.49
C ILE A 178 1.09 -2.78 -1.74
N LEU A 179 -0.02 -3.30 -1.23
CA LEU A 179 -1.34 -2.79 -1.60
C LEU A 179 -1.64 -1.43 -0.97
N VAL A 180 -1.37 -1.26 0.32
CA VAL A 180 -1.70 -0.03 1.05
C VAL A 180 -1.00 1.20 0.46
N PRO A 181 0.34 1.25 0.34
CA PRO A 181 1.02 2.44 -0.20
C PRO A 181 0.64 2.70 -1.65
N LEU A 182 0.42 1.65 -2.46
CA LEU A 182 -0.03 1.79 -3.85
C LEU A 182 -1.39 2.49 -3.92
N VAL A 183 -2.38 2.03 -3.15
CA VAL A 183 -3.73 2.62 -3.20
C VAL A 183 -3.72 4.05 -2.62
N LEU A 184 -2.96 4.31 -1.55
CA LEU A 184 -2.81 5.66 -1.00
C LEU A 184 -2.14 6.61 -1.99
N ALA A 185 -1.11 6.15 -2.70
CA ALA A 185 -0.45 6.92 -3.76
C ALA A 185 -1.44 7.26 -4.89
N LEU A 186 -2.21 6.27 -5.36
CA LEU A 186 -3.21 6.45 -6.42
C LEU A 186 -4.32 7.43 -6.03
N ARG A 187 -4.69 7.50 -4.75
CA ARG A 187 -5.70 8.46 -4.26
C ARG A 187 -5.26 9.92 -4.40
N GLY A 188 -3.96 10.19 -4.32
CA GLY A 188 -3.38 11.52 -4.51
C GLY A 188 -3.16 11.88 -5.98
N LEU A 189 -3.32 10.94 -6.90
CA LEU A 189 -3.03 11.13 -8.32
C LEU A 189 -4.09 12.01 -8.98
N ARG A 190 -3.67 13.17 -9.51
CA ARG A 190 -4.45 13.94 -10.48
C ARG A 190 -3.92 13.61 -11.86
N PHE A 191 -4.64 12.78 -12.63
CA PHE A 191 -4.22 12.34 -13.97
C PHE A 191 -4.07 13.54 -14.94
N PRO A 192 -2.85 13.90 -15.37
CA PRO A 192 -2.67 14.75 -16.53
C PRO A 192 -2.60 13.81 -17.74
N VAL A 193 -3.73 13.62 -18.42
CA VAL A 193 -3.95 12.56 -19.44
C VAL A 193 -3.05 12.69 -20.68
N ARG A 194 -2.31 13.80 -20.84
CA ARG A 194 -1.39 14.04 -21.97
C ARG A 194 -0.14 14.82 -21.57
N SER A 195 0.76 14.18 -20.82
CA SER A 195 2.07 14.75 -20.47
C SER A 195 3.19 13.79 -20.82
N ALA A 196 4.38 14.30 -21.17
CA ALA A 196 5.61 13.50 -21.28
C ALA A 196 5.83 12.58 -20.06
N ARG A 197 5.35 13.01 -18.88
CA ARG A 197 5.39 12.20 -17.64
C ARG A 197 4.57 10.90 -17.72
N ALA A 198 3.47 10.86 -18.48
CA ALA A 198 2.67 9.65 -18.65
C ALA A 198 3.43 8.62 -19.50
N TRP A 199 4.13 9.07 -20.55
CA TRP A 199 5.00 8.21 -21.35
C TRP A 199 6.21 7.70 -20.56
N GLU A 200 6.85 8.56 -19.76
CA GLU A 200 7.92 8.14 -18.85
C GLU A 200 7.44 7.06 -17.86
N ALA A 201 6.25 7.23 -17.28
CA ALA A 201 5.67 6.24 -16.37
C ALA A 201 5.33 4.93 -17.10
N ALA A 202 4.72 5.00 -18.28
CA ALA A 202 4.43 3.83 -19.10
C ALA A 202 5.72 3.07 -19.47
N ALA A 203 6.76 3.78 -19.93
CA ALA A 203 8.05 3.21 -20.27
C ALA A 203 8.73 2.55 -19.05
N LEU A 204 8.64 3.17 -17.87
CA LEU A 204 9.14 2.59 -16.63
C LEU A 204 8.45 1.27 -16.30
N LEU A 205 7.11 1.23 -16.35
CA LEU A 205 6.35 0.02 -16.00
C LEU A 205 6.54 -1.09 -17.03
N THR A 206 6.57 -0.77 -18.33
CA THR A 206 6.79 -1.75 -19.39
C THR A 206 8.20 -2.31 -19.34
N SER A 207 9.23 -1.47 -19.14
CA SER A 207 10.61 -1.93 -18.98
C SER A 207 10.80 -2.77 -17.71
N THR A 208 10.22 -2.35 -16.57
CA THR A 208 10.22 -3.14 -15.34
C THR A 208 9.59 -4.51 -15.58
N THR A 209 8.43 -4.55 -16.24
CA THR A 209 7.73 -5.81 -16.55
C THR A 209 8.57 -6.70 -17.45
N GLY A 210 9.12 -6.17 -18.55
CA GLY A 210 9.95 -6.93 -19.48
C GLY A 210 11.20 -7.52 -18.81
N VAL A 211 11.91 -6.71 -18.02
CA VAL A 211 13.09 -7.16 -17.27
C VAL A 211 12.71 -8.22 -16.25
N MET A 212 11.61 -8.03 -15.51
CA MET A 212 11.20 -9.00 -14.49
C MET A 212 10.67 -10.31 -15.08
N LEU A 213 10.04 -10.29 -16.26
CA LEU A 213 9.66 -11.52 -16.97
C LEU A 213 10.89 -12.35 -17.34
N ILE A 214 11.94 -11.69 -17.84
CA ILE A 214 13.22 -12.34 -18.16
C ILE A 214 13.90 -12.82 -16.88
N ALA A 215 14.01 -11.97 -15.86
CA ALA A 215 14.70 -12.28 -14.61
C ALA A 215 14.03 -13.43 -13.84
N ALA A 216 12.70 -13.50 -13.83
CA ALA A 216 11.96 -14.58 -13.17
C ALA A 216 12.02 -15.92 -13.91
N SER A 217 12.30 -15.89 -15.22
CA SER A 217 12.36 -17.10 -16.07
C SER A 217 13.80 -17.58 -16.32
N SER A 218 14.79 -16.71 -16.14
CA SER A 218 16.20 -17.00 -16.38
C SER A 218 16.79 -17.86 -15.26
N PRO A 219 17.68 -18.84 -15.58
CA PRO A 219 18.43 -19.57 -14.56
C PRO A 219 19.45 -18.68 -13.84
N LEU A 220 19.80 -17.53 -14.42
CA LEU A 220 20.61 -16.50 -13.77
C LEU A 220 19.77 -15.82 -12.69
N ARG A 221 20.34 -15.62 -11.49
CA ARG A 221 19.66 -15.04 -10.32
C ARG A 221 19.43 -13.53 -10.43
N LEU A 222 18.78 -13.05 -11.50
CA LEU A 222 18.72 -11.64 -11.90
C LEU A 222 17.58 -10.82 -11.25
N LEU A 223 16.89 -11.35 -10.22
CA LEU A 223 15.74 -10.68 -9.61
C LEU A 223 16.07 -9.27 -9.06
N TYR A 224 17.31 -9.02 -8.68
CA TYR A 224 17.79 -7.71 -8.19
C TYR A 224 17.78 -6.61 -9.27
N LEU A 225 17.60 -6.95 -10.55
CA LEU A 225 17.48 -5.94 -11.62
C LEU A 225 16.24 -5.05 -11.49
N VAL A 226 15.31 -5.37 -10.58
CA VAL A 226 14.23 -4.44 -10.21
C VAL A 226 14.74 -3.14 -9.59
N PHE A 227 15.84 -3.17 -8.82
CA PHE A 227 16.25 -2.02 -8.01
C PHE A 227 16.53 -0.76 -8.83
N PRO A 228 17.25 -0.79 -9.96
CA PRO A 228 17.39 0.38 -10.84
C PRO A 228 16.05 1.02 -11.23
N PHE A 229 15.04 0.21 -11.60
CA PHE A 229 13.72 0.71 -11.99
C PHE A 229 12.95 1.25 -10.78
N ALA A 230 12.99 0.54 -9.66
CA ALA A 230 12.36 0.98 -8.42
C ALA A 230 12.97 2.30 -7.90
N ILE A 231 14.30 2.43 -7.95
CA ILE A 231 15.02 3.65 -7.58
C ILE A 231 14.64 4.80 -8.51
N TRP A 232 14.64 4.56 -9.83
CA TRP A 232 14.22 5.54 -10.81
C TRP A 232 12.75 5.98 -10.58
N GLY A 233 11.86 5.02 -10.34
CA GLY A 233 10.46 5.25 -10.02
C GLY A 233 10.29 6.10 -8.76
N ALA A 234 11.05 5.81 -7.70
CA ALA A 234 11.05 6.59 -6.47
C ALA A 234 11.56 8.02 -6.69
N LEU A 235 12.65 8.20 -7.46
CA LEU A 235 13.24 9.52 -7.73
C LEU A 235 12.33 10.41 -8.57
N ARG A 236 11.70 9.84 -9.61
CA ARG A 236 10.91 10.60 -10.58
C ARG A 236 9.44 10.76 -10.18
N PHE A 237 8.84 9.70 -9.63
CA PHE A 237 7.41 9.61 -9.35
C PHE A 237 7.09 9.30 -7.88
N GLN A 238 8.10 9.20 -7.01
CA GLN A 238 7.90 8.88 -5.58
C GLN A 238 7.17 7.54 -5.42
N HIS A 239 6.22 7.45 -4.49
CA HIS A 239 5.41 6.25 -4.24
C HIS A 239 4.66 5.76 -5.48
N LEU A 240 4.21 6.68 -6.35
CA LEU A 240 3.46 6.36 -7.58
C LEU A 240 4.28 5.61 -8.63
N GLY A 241 5.61 5.72 -8.61
CA GLY A 241 6.48 4.94 -9.51
C GLY A 241 7.06 3.71 -8.83
N ALA A 242 7.52 3.84 -7.59
CA ALA A 242 8.21 2.76 -6.90
C ALA A 242 7.28 1.60 -6.50
N ALA A 243 6.07 1.90 -5.99
CA ALA A 243 5.15 0.87 -5.51
C ALA A 243 4.66 -0.06 -6.64
N PRO A 244 4.30 0.42 -7.85
CA PRO A 244 4.02 -0.45 -8.98
C PRO A 244 5.21 -1.32 -9.40
N CYS A 245 6.44 -0.78 -9.41
CA CYS A 245 7.63 -1.57 -9.73
C CYS A 245 7.84 -2.71 -8.72
N ALA A 246 7.65 -2.42 -7.42
CA ALA A 246 7.70 -3.44 -6.37
C ALA A 246 6.62 -4.51 -6.56
N LEU A 247 5.37 -4.10 -6.84
CA LEU A 247 4.26 -5.03 -7.12
C LEU A 247 4.58 -5.95 -8.30
N ILE A 248 5.03 -5.39 -9.43
CA ILE A 248 5.40 -6.17 -10.63
C ILE A 248 6.46 -7.19 -10.28
N ALA A 249 7.52 -6.78 -9.58
CA ALA A 249 8.61 -7.66 -9.22
C ALA A 249 8.18 -8.78 -8.27
N THR A 250 7.39 -8.47 -7.24
CA THR A 250 6.87 -9.46 -6.29
C THR A 250 5.93 -10.45 -6.96
N VAL A 251 5.01 -9.98 -7.81
CA VAL A 251 4.06 -10.86 -8.52
C VAL A 251 4.78 -11.80 -9.50
N LEU A 252 5.75 -11.29 -10.25
CA LEU A 252 6.50 -12.09 -11.23
C LEU A 252 7.49 -13.05 -10.56
N ALA A 253 8.15 -12.63 -9.47
CA ALA A 253 8.98 -13.53 -8.67
C ALA A 253 8.14 -14.64 -8.01
N ALA A 254 6.97 -14.30 -7.46
CA ALA A 254 6.04 -15.27 -6.90
C ALA A 254 5.56 -16.28 -7.96
N ARG A 255 5.24 -15.82 -9.17
CA ARG A 255 4.88 -16.69 -10.29
C ARG A 255 6.03 -17.64 -10.66
N GLY A 256 7.26 -17.13 -10.75
CA GLY A 256 8.45 -17.95 -11.02
C GLY A 256 8.69 -19.02 -9.95
N ALA A 257 8.51 -18.65 -8.68
CA ALA A 257 8.63 -19.57 -7.55
C ALA A 257 7.54 -20.65 -7.55
N ALA A 258 6.28 -20.28 -7.82
CA ALA A 258 5.15 -21.20 -7.93
C ALA A 258 5.35 -22.21 -9.07
N ALA A 259 5.82 -21.73 -10.24
CA ALA A 259 6.08 -22.59 -11.39
C ALA A 259 7.38 -23.42 -11.23
N GLY A 260 8.21 -23.14 -10.23
CA GLY A 260 9.51 -23.80 -10.05
C GLY A 260 10.45 -23.55 -11.23
N ILE A 261 10.48 -22.33 -11.76
CA ILE A 261 11.33 -21.95 -12.90
C ILE A 261 12.34 -20.88 -12.53
N GLY A 262 13.30 -20.65 -13.45
CA GLY A 262 14.28 -19.59 -13.34
C GLY A 262 15.13 -19.70 -12.06
N PRO A 263 15.21 -18.63 -11.23
CA PRO A 263 16.00 -18.65 -9.99
C PRO A 263 15.56 -19.69 -8.95
N PHE A 264 14.36 -20.28 -9.13
CA PHE A 264 13.72 -21.18 -8.16
C PHE A 264 13.75 -22.66 -8.57
N ALA A 265 14.23 -23.00 -9.78
CA ALA A 265 14.08 -24.34 -10.36
C ALA A 265 14.71 -25.47 -9.54
N ASN A 266 15.88 -25.21 -8.94
CA ASN A 266 16.66 -26.22 -8.20
C ASN A 266 16.59 -26.04 -6.67
N LEU A 267 15.61 -25.27 -6.19
CA LEU A 267 15.43 -25.03 -4.77
C LEU A 267 14.36 -25.98 -4.21
N ASP A 268 14.54 -26.45 -2.98
CA ASP A 268 13.47 -27.08 -2.23
C ASP A 268 12.40 -26.05 -1.81
N LEU A 269 11.27 -26.51 -1.25
CA LEU A 269 10.16 -25.61 -0.89
C LEU A 269 10.60 -24.53 0.12
N LEU A 270 11.35 -24.92 1.15
CA LEU A 270 11.81 -24.00 2.19
C LEU A 270 12.74 -22.94 1.59
N GLN A 271 13.70 -23.34 0.76
CA GLN A 271 14.64 -22.47 0.06
C GLN A 271 13.91 -21.52 -0.90
N ARG A 272 12.93 -22.00 -1.67
CA ARG A 272 12.10 -21.14 -2.55
C ARG A 272 11.38 -20.08 -1.73
N MET A 273 10.80 -20.47 -0.61
CA MET A 273 10.06 -19.58 0.27
C MET A 273 10.97 -18.53 0.88
N VAL A 274 12.06 -18.94 1.55
CA VAL A 274 13.03 -18.02 2.15
C VAL A 274 13.59 -17.06 1.10
N THR A 275 13.95 -17.55 -0.08
CA THR A 275 14.47 -16.72 -1.17
C THR A 275 13.45 -15.69 -1.65
N LEU A 276 12.20 -16.12 -1.89
CA LEU A 276 11.11 -15.25 -2.34
C LEU A 276 10.74 -14.21 -1.28
N GLN A 277 10.67 -14.62 -0.02
CA GLN A 277 10.33 -13.74 1.11
C GLN A 277 11.42 -12.70 1.37
N ALA A 278 12.69 -13.11 1.37
CA ALA A 278 13.81 -12.20 1.50
C ALA A 278 13.85 -11.19 0.35
N PHE A 279 13.59 -11.64 -0.89
CA PHE A 279 13.48 -10.76 -2.05
C PHE A 279 12.33 -9.76 -1.88
N ASN A 280 11.11 -10.23 -1.62
CA ASN A 280 9.93 -9.37 -1.48
C ASN A 280 10.07 -8.36 -0.34
N GLY A 281 10.55 -8.80 0.82
CA GLY A 281 10.80 -7.94 1.97
C GLY A 281 11.83 -6.85 1.66
N THR A 282 12.93 -7.21 0.99
CA THR A 282 13.98 -6.25 0.62
C THR A 282 13.46 -5.23 -0.39
N VAL A 283 12.73 -5.68 -1.41
CA VAL A 283 12.14 -4.79 -2.43
C VAL A 283 11.13 -3.86 -1.79
N ALA A 284 10.19 -4.38 -1.01
CA ALA A 284 9.16 -3.59 -0.34
C ALA A 284 9.76 -2.56 0.63
N LEU A 285 10.68 -2.97 1.51
CA LEU A 285 11.33 -2.06 2.46
C LEU A 285 12.13 -0.97 1.74
N THR A 286 12.98 -1.36 0.77
CA THR A 286 13.84 -0.42 0.06
C THR A 286 13.00 0.60 -0.71
N THR A 287 11.98 0.14 -1.46
CA THR A 287 11.10 1.02 -2.25
C THR A 287 10.30 1.97 -1.37
N LEU A 288 9.75 1.49 -0.24
CA LEU A 288 8.99 2.32 0.70
C LEU A 288 9.85 3.38 1.37
N VAL A 289 10.99 2.97 1.94
CA VAL A 289 11.90 3.89 2.64
C VAL A 289 12.48 4.90 1.64
N LEU A 290 12.94 4.45 0.48
CA LEU A 290 13.49 5.33 -0.55
C LEU A 290 12.45 6.35 -1.02
N SER A 291 11.22 5.89 -1.30
CA SER A 291 10.13 6.79 -1.73
C SER A 291 9.73 7.76 -0.64
N ALA A 292 9.69 7.33 0.63
CA ALA A 292 9.41 8.20 1.77
C ALA A 292 10.50 9.27 1.95
N VAL A 293 11.78 8.89 1.92
CA VAL A 293 12.91 9.82 2.03
C VAL A 293 12.94 10.83 0.88
N ILE A 294 12.70 10.38 -0.35
CA ILE A 294 12.62 11.28 -1.51
C ILE A 294 11.41 12.20 -1.39
N SER A 295 10.28 11.70 -0.87
CA SER A 295 9.10 12.52 -0.64
C SER A 295 9.32 13.59 0.42
N GLU A 296 9.94 13.22 1.54
CA GLU A 296 10.32 14.12 2.61
C GLU A 296 11.27 15.21 2.11
N ARG A 297 12.33 14.80 1.38
CA ARG A 297 13.29 15.72 0.76
C ARG A 297 12.62 16.70 -0.20
N ASN A 298 11.73 16.22 -1.07
CA ASN A 298 11.03 17.05 -2.04
C ASN A 298 10.05 18.01 -1.35
N ALA A 299 9.39 17.57 -0.27
CA ALA A 299 8.52 18.43 0.54
C ALA A 299 9.32 19.53 1.24
N ALA A 300 10.45 19.19 1.87
CA ALA A 300 11.34 20.14 2.53
C ALA A 300 11.88 21.19 1.54
N ARG A 301 12.32 20.74 0.35
CA ARG A 301 12.79 21.64 -0.71
C ARG A 301 11.70 22.62 -1.16
N ARG A 302 10.48 22.14 -1.40
CA ARG A 302 9.34 23.00 -1.77
C ARG A 302 8.97 24.00 -0.66
N ALA A 303 9.14 23.62 0.61
CA ALA A 303 8.90 24.53 1.73
C ALA A 303 9.93 25.67 1.73
N ILE A 304 11.22 25.36 1.56
CA ILE A 304 12.29 26.37 1.45
C ILE A 304 12.04 27.30 0.27
N GLU A 305 11.73 26.76 -0.91
CA GLU A 305 11.46 27.55 -2.12
C GLU A 305 10.28 28.52 -1.92
N ARG A 306 9.21 28.09 -1.23
CA ARG A 306 8.06 28.95 -0.90
C ARG A 306 8.43 30.05 0.08
N THR A 307 9.21 29.75 1.13
CA THR A 307 9.64 30.76 2.10
C THR A 307 10.56 31.79 1.44
N CYS A 308 11.50 31.36 0.58
CA CYS A 308 12.32 32.29 -0.19
C CYS A 308 11.48 33.18 -1.12
N ALA A 309 10.51 32.62 -1.84
CA ALA A 309 9.61 33.40 -2.69
C ALA A 309 8.81 34.43 -1.88
N GLN A 310 8.25 34.03 -0.73
CA GLN A 310 7.54 34.94 0.17
C GLN A 310 8.42 36.06 0.71
N LEU A 311 9.69 35.77 1.06
CA LEU A 311 10.63 36.80 1.50
C LEU A 311 10.97 37.77 0.37
N THR A 312 11.18 37.26 -0.85
CA THR A 312 11.39 38.11 -2.04
C THR A 312 10.20 39.03 -2.28
N ASP A 313 8.97 38.49 -2.25
CA ASP A 313 7.74 39.26 -2.44
C ASP A 313 7.58 40.35 -1.36
N VAL A 314 7.91 40.05 -0.10
CA VAL A 314 7.90 41.03 1.00
C VAL A 314 8.97 42.10 0.77
N VAL A 315 10.21 41.72 0.43
CA VAL A 315 11.29 42.68 0.16
C VAL A 315 10.95 43.59 -1.01
N GLU A 316 10.37 43.06 -2.09
CA GLU A 316 9.89 43.84 -3.23
C GLU A 316 8.76 44.79 -2.84
N ALA A 317 7.83 44.37 -1.98
CA ALA A 317 6.76 45.23 -1.48
C ALA A 317 7.28 46.41 -0.63
N TYR A 318 8.39 46.23 0.12
CA TYR A 318 9.02 47.30 0.92
C TYR A 318 10.09 48.10 0.16
N ARG A 319 10.54 47.66 -1.02
CA ARG A 319 11.53 48.36 -1.85
C ARG A 319 11.17 49.83 -2.17
N PRO A 320 9.91 50.21 -2.47
CA PRO A 320 9.55 51.61 -2.71
C PRO A 320 9.68 52.50 -1.46
N LEU A 321 9.45 51.96 -0.26
CA LEU A 321 9.60 52.67 1.02
C LEU A 321 11.06 52.91 1.36
N LEU A 322 11.93 51.94 1.05
CA LEU A 322 13.38 52.06 1.24
C LEU A 322 14.01 53.08 0.27
N LEU A 323 13.53 53.12 -0.97
CA LEU A 323 14.01 54.07 -1.99
C LEU A 323 13.36 55.47 -1.86
N GLY A 324 12.13 55.56 -1.35
CA GLY A 324 11.44 56.83 -1.09
C GLY A 324 12.02 57.64 0.08
N ASN A 325 12.69 56.97 1.03
CA ASN A 325 13.45 57.60 2.12
C ASN A 325 14.95 57.75 1.80
N GLY A 326 15.34 57.61 0.54
CA GLY A 326 16.71 57.86 0.08
C GLY A 326 17.13 59.29 0.41
N VAL A 327 18.13 59.41 1.29
CA VAL A 327 18.89 60.62 1.62
C VAL A 327 19.10 61.47 0.35
N ARG A 328 18.52 62.68 0.32
CA ARG A 328 18.85 63.67 -0.71
C ARG A 328 20.35 63.96 -0.59
N PRO A 329 21.15 63.90 -1.67
CA PRO A 329 22.52 64.37 -1.61
C PRO A 329 22.48 65.85 -1.23
N GLU A 330 23.14 66.23 -0.13
CA GLU A 330 23.31 67.65 0.21
C GLU A 330 24.06 68.32 -0.95
N PRO A 331 23.58 69.47 -1.44
CA PRO A 331 24.31 70.22 -2.44
C PRO A 331 25.63 70.70 -1.80
N PRO A 332 26.77 70.58 -2.49
CA PRO A 332 28.00 71.20 -2.00
C PRO A 332 27.79 72.71 -1.92
N ASP A 333 27.98 73.27 -0.73
CA ASP A 333 27.86 74.67 -0.42
C ASP A 333 28.63 75.52 -1.43
N GLY A 334 27.90 76.41 -2.11
CA GLY A 334 28.51 77.50 -2.86
C GLY A 334 28.99 78.57 -1.90
N ARG A 335 30.31 78.73 -1.78
CA ARG A 335 31.02 79.99 -1.49
C ARG A 335 32.51 79.85 -1.75
#